data_AF-A0A150XNI3-F1
#
_entry.id   AF-A0A150XNI3-F1
#
_cell.length_a   1.000
_cell.length_b   1.000
_cell.length_c   1.000
_cell.angle_alpha   90.00
_cell.angle_beta   90.00
_cell.angle_gamma   90.00
#
_symmetry.space_group_name_H-M   'P 1'
#
loop_
_entity.id
_entity.type
_entity.pdbx_description
1 polymer ?
#
loop_
_entity_poly.entity_id
_entity_poly.type
_entity_poly.pdbx_seq_one_letter_code
_entity_poly.pdbx_strand_id
1 'polypeptide(L)'
;MGIVCSNCKHVVRIYETSEEVREMAKQLKATVKPPWYLFLGSIILTLIIGLLVVQSISRKNKYSAYLENPQVNDIYALRNAYETPENKYELWKVINVKEDSIDMSVSIFKYRYIPNQLKPEDLFFDNYIIYHKNTMLEFLKNGTIAKVSRGMTIAKGNSTEPIPDSTNIDPDYSK
;
A
#
# COMPACT_ATOMS: atom_id res chain seq x y z
N MET A 1 43.18 -2.25 -14.03
CA MET A 1 44.00 -3.42 -13.68
C MET A 1 45.18 -3.49 -14.63
N GLY A 2 46.41 -3.52 -14.09
CA GLY A 2 47.64 -3.68 -14.85
C GLY A 2 48.28 -5.04 -14.59
N ILE A 3 49.15 -5.47 -15.48
CA ILE A 3 49.93 -6.70 -15.36
C ILE A 3 51.30 -6.32 -14.78
N VAL A 4 51.78 -7.05 -13.78
CA VAL A 4 53.08 -6.79 -13.16
C VAL A 4 54.15 -7.59 -13.88
N CYS A 5 55.17 -6.91 -14.39
CA CYS A 5 56.32 -7.58 -15.00
C CYS A 5 57.13 -8.31 -13.92
N SER A 6 57.44 -9.59 -14.14
CA SER A 6 58.21 -10.42 -13.20
C SER A 6 59.65 -9.93 -13.05
N ASN A 7 60.24 -9.38 -14.11
CA ASN A 7 61.62 -8.93 -14.17
C ASN A 7 61.81 -7.53 -13.56
N CYS A 8 61.10 -6.51 -14.05
CA CYS A 8 61.30 -5.13 -13.63
C CYS A 8 60.29 -4.62 -12.57
N LYS A 9 59.34 -5.47 -12.15
CA LYS A 9 58.27 -5.15 -11.16
C LYS A 9 57.39 -3.95 -11.51
N HIS A 10 57.47 -3.45 -12.74
CA HIS A 10 56.64 -2.34 -13.20
C HIS A 10 55.22 -2.82 -13.55
N VAL A 11 54.23 -1.98 -13.27
CA VAL A 11 52.82 -2.25 -13.58
C VAL A 11 52.51 -1.67 -14.95
N VAL A 12 52.27 -2.53 -15.94
CA VAL A 12 51.98 -2.14 -17.31
C VAL A 12 50.49 -2.27 -17.57
N ARG A 13 49.87 -1.34 -18.31
CA ARG A 13 48.45 -1.45 -18.64
C ARG A 13 48.26 -2.48 -19.76
N ILE A 14 47.12 -3.17 -19.78
CA ILE A 14 46.86 -4.29 -20.71
C ILE A 14 46.90 -3.87 -22.20
N TYR A 15 46.71 -2.59 -22.51
CA TYR A 15 46.80 -2.08 -23.88
C TYR A 15 48.23 -1.63 -24.27
N GLU A 16 49.16 -1.56 -23.32
CA GLU A 16 50.58 -1.23 -23.50
C GLU A 16 51.46 -2.49 -23.61
N THR A 17 50.87 -3.68 -23.44
CA THR A 17 51.56 -4.97 -23.58
C THR A 17 51.56 -5.47 -25.02
N SER A 18 52.47 -6.40 -25.34
CA SER A 18 52.49 -7.08 -26.64
C SER A 18 51.16 -7.78 -26.94
N GLU A 19 50.88 -7.98 -28.23
CA GLU A 19 49.62 -8.54 -28.72
C GLU A 19 49.38 -9.96 -28.17
N GLU A 20 50.42 -10.78 -28.10
CA GLU A 20 50.39 -12.13 -27.51
C GLU A 20 49.94 -12.12 -26.03
N VAL A 21 50.48 -11.21 -25.22
CA VAL A 21 50.12 -11.08 -23.80
C VAL A 21 48.67 -10.61 -23.66
N ARG A 22 48.20 -9.78 -24.58
CA ARG A 22 46.82 -9.29 -24.62
C ARG A 22 45.83 -10.40 -24.98
N GLU A 23 46.19 -11.27 -25.91
CA GLU A 23 45.39 -12.45 -26.26
C GLU A 23 45.35 -13.49 -25.14
N MET A 24 46.49 -13.79 -24.52
CA MET A 24 46.53 -14.65 -23.33
C MET A 24 45.65 -14.10 -22.20
N ALA A 25 45.71 -12.80 -21.93
CA ALA A 25 44.88 -12.17 -20.91
C ALA A 25 43.37 -12.25 -21.24
N LYS A 26 42.99 -12.15 -22.52
CA LYS A 26 41.59 -12.36 -22.96
C LYS A 26 41.15 -13.80 -22.77
N GLN A 27 41.97 -14.77 -23.15
CA GLN A 27 41.68 -16.19 -22.98
C GLN A 27 41.51 -16.54 -21.49
N LEU A 28 42.43 -16.09 -20.61
CA LEU A 28 42.30 -16.31 -19.17
C LEU A 28 41.02 -15.71 -18.59
N LYS A 29 40.66 -14.49 -19.00
CA LYS A 29 39.40 -13.86 -18.56
C LYS A 29 38.18 -14.65 -19.03
N ALA A 30 38.22 -15.21 -20.24
CA ALA A 30 37.12 -16.02 -20.77
C ALA A 30 36.98 -17.36 -20.03
N THR A 31 38.06 -17.91 -19.48
CA THR A 31 38.03 -19.15 -18.69
C THR A 31 37.39 -18.96 -17.31
N VAL A 32 37.43 -17.75 -16.75
CA VAL A 32 36.83 -17.43 -15.45
C VAL A 32 35.34 -17.18 -15.64
N LYS A 33 34.51 -18.17 -15.26
CA LYS A 33 33.06 -17.97 -15.19
C LYS A 33 32.73 -16.91 -14.13
N PRO A 34 31.90 -15.90 -14.44
CA PRO A 34 31.49 -14.94 -13.44
C PRO A 34 30.73 -15.64 -12.30
N PRO A 35 31.01 -15.30 -11.04
CA PRO A 35 30.34 -15.89 -9.89
C PRO A 35 28.85 -15.53 -9.89
N TRP A 36 27.99 -16.47 -10.28
CA TRP A 36 26.55 -16.27 -10.40
C TRP A 36 25.88 -15.84 -9.08
N TYR A 37 26.47 -16.22 -7.95
CA TYR A 37 25.98 -15.88 -6.61
C TYR A 37 26.07 -14.38 -6.30
N LEU A 38 26.89 -13.60 -7.02
CA LEU A 38 26.90 -12.14 -6.88
C LEU A 38 25.61 -11.49 -7.42
N PHE A 39 24.86 -12.20 -8.27
CA PHE A 39 23.59 -11.72 -8.84
C PHE A 39 22.36 -12.17 -8.04
N LEU A 40 22.51 -13.03 -7.03
CA LEU A 40 21.39 -13.50 -6.19
C LEU A 40 20.60 -12.34 -5.58
N GLY A 41 21.28 -11.30 -5.12
CA GLY A 41 20.62 -10.11 -4.55
C GLY A 41 19.71 -9.40 -5.56
N SER A 42 20.16 -9.28 -6.81
CA SER A 42 19.35 -8.67 -7.88
C SER A 42 18.13 -9.53 -8.24
N ILE A 43 18.30 -10.86 -8.30
CA ILE A 43 17.22 -11.80 -8.57
C ILE A 43 16.15 -11.72 -7.48
N ILE A 44 16.57 -11.74 -6.20
CA ILE A 44 15.67 -11.63 -5.05
C ILE A 44 14.94 -10.28 -5.08
N LEU A 45 15.64 -9.18 -5.35
CA LEU A 45 15.04 -7.85 -5.44
C LEU A 45 13.97 -7.79 -6.54
N THR A 46 14.26 -8.32 -7.73
CA THR A 46 13.28 -8.39 -8.82
C THR A 46 12.05 -9.20 -8.44
N LEU A 47 12.23 -10.34 -7.75
CA LEU A 47 11.11 -11.14 -7.26
C LEU A 47 10.25 -10.39 -6.25
N ILE A 48 10.88 -9.69 -5.29
CA ILE A 48 10.15 -8.89 -4.30
C ILE A 48 9.33 -7.79 -4.98
N ILE A 49 9.93 -7.05 -5.92
CA ILE A 49 9.22 -6.01 -6.67
C ILE A 49 8.05 -6.61 -7.45
N GLY A 50 8.26 -7.74 -8.13
CA GLY A 50 7.21 -8.46 -8.85
C GLY A 50 6.03 -8.83 -7.95
N LEU A 51 6.31 -9.40 -6.76
CA LEU A 51 5.28 -9.73 -5.77
C LEU A 51 4.51 -8.49 -5.30
N LEU A 52 5.20 -7.38 -5.04
CA LEU A 52 4.55 -6.13 -4.62
C LEU A 52 3.59 -5.59 -5.69
N VAL A 53 3.98 -5.66 -6.97
CA VAL A 53 3.13 -5.26 -8.10
C VAL A 53 1.89 -6.15 -8.22
N VAL A 54 2.07 -7.47 -8.21
CA VAL A 54 0.96 -8.43 -8.29
C VAL A 54 -0.02 -8.24 -7.14
N GLN A 55 0.47 -8.05 -5.91
CA GLN A 55 -0.37 -7.75 -4.76
C GLN A 55 -1.12 -6.42 -4.92
N SER A 56 -0.47 -5.39 -5.47
CA SER A 56 -1.10 -4.09 -5.72
C SER A 56 -2.26 -4.19 -6.70
N ILE A 57 -2.07 -4.90 -7.82
CA ILE A 57 -3.11 -5.14 -8.82
C ILE A 57 -4.26 -5.96 -8.21
N SER A 58 -3.93 -7.03 -7.48
CA SER A 58 -4.93 -7.89 -6.84
C SER A 58 -5.81 -7.12 -5.85
N ARG A 59 -5.22 -6.21 -5.05
CA ARG A 59 -5.97 -5.32 -4.15
C ARG A 59 -6.88 -4.37 -4.92
N LYS A 60 -6.40 -3.72 -5.98
CA LYS A 60 -7.22 -2.81 -6.79
C LYS A 60 -8.41 -3.54 -7.41
N ASN A 61 -8.20 -4.73 -7.96
CA ASN A 61 -9.27 -5.55 -8.53
C ASN A 61 -10.31 -5.93 -7.47
N LYS A 62 -9.85 -6.33 -6.27
CA LYS A 62 -10.72 -6.61 -5.13
C LYS A 62 -11.56 -5.38 -4.73
N TYR A 63 -10.95 -4.20 -4.70
CA TYR A 63 -11.66 -2.96 -4.37
C TYR A 63 -12.67 -2.58 -5.45
N SER A 64 -12.34 -2.75 -6.73
CA SER A 64 -13.29 -2.55 -7.84
C SER A 64 -14.50 -3.45 -7.70
N ALA A 65 -14.28 -4.75 -7.45
CA ALA A 65 -15.37 -5.72 -7.26
C ALA A 65 -16.28 -5.35 -6.08
N TYR A 66 -15.73 -4.77 -5.01
CA TYR A 66 -16.52 -4.30 -3.88
C TYR A 66 -17.32 -3.03 -4.19
N LEU A 67 -16.81 -2.15 -5.06
CA LEU A 67 -17.54 -0.94 -5.50
C LEU A 67 -18.59 -1.23 -6.57
N GLU A 68 -18.37 -2.23 -7.42
CA GLU A 68 -19.35 -2.69 -8.42
C GLU A 68 -20.56 -3.35 -7.74
N ASN A 69 -20.33 -4.07 -6.64
CA ASN A 69 -21.38 -4.68 -5.83
C ASN A 69 -21.22 -4.26 -4.35
N PRO A 70 -21.56 -3.01 -4.00
CA PRO A 70 -21.40 -2.49 -2.65
C PRO A 70 -22.38 -3.15 -1.70
N GLN A 71 -21.95 -3.35 -0.45
CA GLN A 71 -22.76 -3.94 0.61
C GLN A 71 -22.88 -2.99 1.79
N VAL A 72 -24.00 -3.08 2.50
CA VAL A 72 -24.18 -2.36 3.77
C VAL A 72 -23.07 -2.78 4.73
N ASN A 73 -22.52 -1.81 5.47
CA ASN A 73 -21.36 -1.92 6.35
C ASN A 73 -19.99 -2.07 5.64
N ASP A 74 -19.89 -1.90 4.32
CA ASP A 74 -18.59 -1.68 3.71
C ASP A 74 -17.98 -0.37 4.20
N ILE A 75 -16.67 -0.38 4.50
CA ILE A 75 -15.90 0.78 4.97
C ILE A 75 -14.91 1.23 3.90
N TYR A 76 -15.03 2.47 3.45
CA TYR A 76 -14.16 3.09 2.46
C TYR A 76 -13.21 4.05 3.16
N ALA A 77 -11.91 3.86 2.96
CA ALA A 77 -10.90 4.79 3.45
C ALA A 77 -10.55 5.77 2.32
N LEU A 78 -10.98 7.02 2.48
CA LEU A 78 -10.68 8.10 1.55
C LEU A 78 -9.44 8.84 2.00
N ARG A 79 -8.61 9.24 1.04
CA ARG A 79 -7.45 10.10 1.27
C ARG A 79 -7.84 11.55 0.99
N ASN A 80 -7.71 12.40 1.99
CA ASN A 80 -7.79 13.84 1.80
C ASN A 80 -6.39 14.40 1.51
N ALA A 81 -6.20 14.97 0.32
CA ALA A 81 -4.91 15.54 -0.10
C ALA A 81 -4.66 16.93 0.51
N TYR A 82 -5.71 17.60 1.00
CA TYR A 82 -5.65 18.96 1.52
C TYR A 82 -5.52 19.01 3.05
N GLU A 83 -5.54 17.86 3.72
CA GLU A 83 -5.40 17.77 5.17
C GLU A 83 -3.96 17.50 5.64
N THR A 84 -3.74 17.75 6.93
CA THR A 84 -2.47 17.50 7.57
C THR A 84 -2.11 16.01 7.50
N PRO A 85 -0.81 15.65 7.57
CA PRO A 85 -0.39 14.25 7.56
C PRO A 85 -1.07 13.39 8.64
N GLU A 86 -1.51 14.01 9.74
CA GLU A 86 -2.17 13.35 10.88
C GLU A 86 -3.62 12.97 10.61
N ASN A 87 -4.30 13.69 9.73
CA ASN A 87 -5.71 13.52 9.37
C ASN A 87 -5.88 13.14 7.90
N LYS A 88 -4.88 12.44 7.36
CA LYS A 88 -4.78 12.12 5.93
C LYS A 88 -5.93 11.23 5.42
N TYR A 89 -6.47 10.38 6.28
CA TYR A 89 -7.50 9.41 5.92
C TYR A 89 -8.78 9.59 6.72
N GLU A 90 -9.88 9.40 6.02
CA GLU A 90 -11.24 9.49 6.54
C GLU A 90 -11.97 8.19 6.21
N LEU A 91 -12.82 7.71 7.12
CA LEU A 91 -13.55 6.44 6.95
C LEU A 91 -15.02 6.71 6.67
N TRP A 92 -15.53 6.15 5.58
CA TRP A 92 -16.94 6.25 5.20
C TRP A 92 -17.58 4.87 5.26
N LYS A 93 -18.72 4.75 5.92
CA LYS A 93 -19.48 3.50 6.04
C LYS A 93 -20.70 3.54 5.14
N VAL A 94 -20.87 2.51 4.31
CA VAL A 94 -22.10 2.31 3.54
C VAL A 94 -23.23 1.96 4.49
N ILE A 95 -24.26 2.78 4.55
CA ILE A 95 -25.45 2.54 5.39
C ILE A 95 -26.62 1.99 4.58
N ASN A 96 -26.69 2.30 3.28
CA ASN A 96 -27.73 1.81 2.39
C ASN A 96 -27.21 1.73 0.94
N VAL A 97 -27.73 0.78 0.18
CA VAL A 97 -27.37 0.55 -1.22
C VAL A 97 -28.63 0.57 -2.06
N LYS A 98 -28.66 1.47 -3.04
CA LYS A 98 -29.72 1.59 -4.05
C LYS A 98 -29.22 1.07 -5.39
N GLU A 99 -30.06 1.12 -6.41
CA GLU A 99 -29.73 0.60 -7.74
C GLU A 99 -28.53 1.33 -8.37
N ASP A 100 -28.51 2.67 -8.32
CA ASP A 100 -27.43 3.48 -8.92
C ASP A 100 -26.60 4.29 -7.90
N SER A 101 -27.06 4.36 -6.64
CA SER A 101 -26.41 5.15 -5.60
C SER A 101 -26.15 4.37 -4.32
N ILE A 102 -25.27 4.91 -3.50
CA ILE A 102 -25.01 4.44 -2.14
C ILE A 102 -25.16 5.61 -1.17
N ASP A 103 -25.78 5.35 -0.03
CA ASP A 103 -25.86 6.28 1.07
C ASP A 103 -24.74 5.92 2.05
N MET A 104 -23.92 6.90 2.42
CA MET A 104 -22.75 6.70 3.26
C MET A 104 -22.75 7.64 4.45
N SER A 105 -22.36 7.12 5.61
CA SER A 105 -22.12 7.89 6.81
C SER A 105 -20.62 8.09 7.02
N VAL A 106 -20.24 9.28 7.48
CA VAL A 106 -18.84 9.68 7.65
C VAL A 106 -18.39 9.42 9.09
N SER A 107 -17.17 8.92 9.26
CA SER A 107 -16.54 8.78 10.56
C SER A 107 -16.21 10.14 11.17
N ILE A 108 -16.45 10.28 12.46
CA ILE A 108 -16.06 11.47 13.23
C ILE A 108 -14.52 11.57 13.33
N PHE A 109 -13.84 10.41 13.30
CA PHE A 109 -12.39 10.32 13.41
C PHE A 109 -11.68 10.31 12.06
N LYS A 110 -10.54 10.99 12.04
CA LYS A 110 -9.57 10.98 10.95
C LYS A 110 -8.26 10.33 11.40
N TYR A 111 -7.51 9.86 10.41
CA TYR A 111 -6.42 8.93 10.63
C TYR A 111 -5.17 9.29 9.85
N ARG A 112 -4.01 9.15 10.49
CA ARG A 112 -2.70 9.22 9.81
C ARG A 112 -2.47 8.03 8.89
N TYR A 113 -2.97 6.85 9.28
CA TYR A 113 -2.83 5.59 8.54
C TYR A 113 -4.17 4.88 8.45
N ILE A 114 -4.39 4.14 7.36
CA ILE A 114 -5.63 3.38 7.16
C ILE A 114 -5.71 2.23 8.18
N PRO A 115 -6.69 2.21 9.08
CA PRO A 115 -6.82 1.13 10.04
C PRO A 115 -7.24 -0.20 9.39
N ASN A 116 -6.89 -1.30 10.04
CA ASN A 116 -7.33 -2.65 9.64
C ASN A 116 -8.60 -3.11 10.36
N GLN A 117 -8.89 -2.51 11.51
CA GLN A 117 -10.04 -2.76 12.36
C GLN A 117 -10.54 -1.41 12.85
N LEU A 118 -11.84 -1.28 13.04
CA LEU A 118 -12.41 -0.11 13.70
C LEU A 118 -12.07 -0.17 15.18
N LYS A 119 -11.85 0.98 15.80
CA LYS A 119 -11.77 1.05 17.25
C LYS A 119 -13.18 1.05 17.85
N PRO A 120 -13.36 0.62 19.12
CA PRO A 120 -14.66 0.72 19.78
C PRO A 120 -15.19 2.15 19.82
N GLU A 121 -14.30 3.14 19.85
CA GLU A 121 -14.65 4.56 19.88
C GLU A 121 -14.95 5.12 18.48
N ASP A 122 -14.76 4.36 17.38
CA ASP A 122 -15.04 4.85 16.04
C ASP A 122 -16.54 5.03 15.81
N LEU A 123 -16.98 6.29 15.92
CA LEU A 123 -18.34 6.70 15.67
C LEU A 123 -18.50 7.23 14.25
N PHE A 124 -19.69 7.01 13.71
CA PHE A 124 -20.14 7.47 12.41
C PHE A 124 -21.32 8.40 12.61
N PHE A 125 -21.38 9.51 11.87
CA PHE A 125 -22.46 10.46 12.04
C PHE A 125 -23.83 9.88 11.63
N ASP A 126 -24.91 10.35 12.24
CA ASP A 126 -26.27 9.94 11.87
C ASP A 126 -26.71 10.53 10.52
N ASN A 127 -26.08 11.62 10.08
CA ASN A 127 -26.29 12.15 8.73
C ASN A 127 -25.53 11.33 7.68
N TYR A 128 -26.02 11.39 6.45
CA TYR A 128 -25.43 10.66 5.34
C TYR A 128 -25.32 11.50 4.09
N ILE A 129 -24.36 11.13 3.27
CA ILE A 129 -24.09 11.67 1.95
C ILE A 129 -24.40 10.61 0.90
N ILE A 130 -24.93 11.04 -0.23
CA ILE A 130 -25.34 10.15 -1.33
C ILE A 130 -24.35 10.33 -2.48
N TYR A 131 -23.84 9.21 -2.99
CA TYR A 131 -23.00 9.20 -4.19
C TYR A 131 -23.49 8.16 -5.19
N HIS A 132 -23.35 8.47 -6.48
CA HIS A 132 -23.53 7.48 -7.53
C HIS A 132 -22.39 6.46 -7.50
N LYS A 133 -22.70 5.20 -7.83
CA LYS A 133 -21.71 4.11 -7.90
C LYS A 133 -20.57 4.44 -8.87
N ASN A 134 -20.89 5.08 -10.00
CA ASN A 134 -19.90 5.52 -10.97
C ASN A 134 -18.90 6.54 -10.40
N THR A 135 -19.36 7.48 -9.57
CA THR A 135 -18.49 8.44 -8.89
C THR A 135 -17.52 7.74 -7.93
N MET A 136 -17.97 6.70 -7.24
CA MET A 136 -17.11 5.92 -6.36
C MET A 136 -16.03 5.15 -7.13
N LEU A 137 -16.36 4.62 -8.31
CA LEU A 137 -15.38 4.00 -9.20
C LEU A 137 -14.34 5.01 -9.70
N GLU A 138 -14.75 6.25 -9.98
CA GLU A 138 -13.82 7.33 -10.32
C GLU A 138 -12.91 7.69 -9.14
N PHE A 139 -13.45 7.72 -7.92
CA PHE A 139 -12.65 7.93 -6.70
C PHE A 139 -11.64 6.82 -6.45
N LEU A 140 -11.92 5.58 -6.88
CA LEU A 140 -10.91 4.51 -6.87
C LEU A 140 -9.84 4.72 -7.95
N LYS A 141 -10.25 5.11 -9.17
CA LYS A 141 -9.34 5.32 -10.31
C LYS A 141 -8.36 6.46 -10.07
N ASN A 142 -8.82 7.58 -9.51
CA ASN A 142 -7.99 8.75 -9.22
C ASN A 142 -7.19 8.63 -7.91
N GLY A 143 -7.42 7.58 -7.12
CA GLY A 143 -6.71 7.31 -5.87
C GLY A 143 -7.24 8.06 -4.65
N THR A 144 -8.42 8.69 -4.73
CA THR A 144 -9.14 9.23 -3.57
C THR A 144 -9.53 8.11 -2.62
N ILE A 145 -10.10 7.00 -3.10
CA ILE A 145 -10.32 5.80 -2.28
C ILE A 145 -9.02 5.01 -2.23
N ALA A 146 -8.42 4.95 -1.04
CA ALA A 146 -7.17 4.25 -0.80
C ALA A 146 -7.39 2.77 -0.41
N LYS A 147 -8.53 2.44 0.20
CA LYS A 147 -8.89 1.07 0.61
C LYS A 147 -10.40 0.90 0.68
N VAL A 148 -10.89 -0.27 0.28
CA VAL A 148 -12.26 -0.73 0.51
C VAL A 148 -12.21 -1.98 1.39
N SER A 149 -12.94 -1.96 2.51
CA SER A 149 -12.96 -3.03 3.49
C SER A 149 -14.37 -3.55 3.70
N ARG A 150 -14.57 -4.83 3.38
CA ARG A 150 -15.82 -5.56 3.64
C ARG A 150 -15.68 -6.39 4.91
N GLY A 151 -16.66 -6.28 5.81
CA GLY A 151 -16.66 -7.02 7.08
C GLY A 151 -15.52 -6.58 8.01
N MET A 152 -15.20 -5.28 8.05
CA MET A 152 -14.22 -4.77 8.99
C MET A 152 -14.73 -4.98 10.42
N THR A 153 -13.94 -5.65 11.25
CA THR A 153 -14.29 -5.94 12.64
C THR A 153 -13.91 -4.78 13.54
N ILE A 154 -14.64 -4.62 14.65
CA ILE A 154 -14.18 -3.80 15.77
C ILE A 154 -13.03 -4.53 16.46
N ALA A 155 -11.95 -3.83 16.76
CA ALA A 155 -10.87 -4.35 17.59
C ALA A 155 -11.45 -4.75 18.95
N LYS A 156 -11.13 -5.95 19.44
CA LYS A 156 -11.46 -6.32 20.82
C LYS A 156 -10.66 -5.38 21.72
N GLY A 157 -11.33 -4.39 22.29
CA GLY A 157 -10.72 -3.54 23.30
C GLY A 157 -10.24 -4.40 24.46
N ASN A 158 -9.11 -4.04 25.07
CA ASN A 158 -8.76 -4.51 26.41
C ASN A 158 -9.58 -3.75 27.48
N SER A 159 -10.80 -3.30 27.16
CA SER A 159 -11.63 -2.51 28.04
C SER A 159 -12.56 -3.42 28.83
N THR A 160 -12.27 -3.56 30.13
CA THR A 160 -13.17 -4.07 31.17
C THR A 160 -14.31 -3.10 31.52
N GLU A 161 -14.65 -2.16 30.63
CA GLU A 161 -15.74 -1.22 30.86
C GLU A 161 -16.89 -1.50 29.87
N PRO A 162 -18.12 -1.69 30.37
CA PRO A 162 -19.27 -1.95 29.54
C PRO A 162 -19.56 -0.73 28.65
N ILE A 163 -19.85 -1.01 27.38
CA ILE A 163 -20.30 -0.02 26.39
C ILE A 163 -21.60 0.61 26.92
N PRO A 164 -21.67 1.94 27.13
CA PRO A 164 -22.91 2.57 27.56
C PRO A 164 -23.96 2.50 26.45
N ASP A 165 -25.15 2.05 26.84
CA ASP A 165 -26.33 1.91 26.00
C ASP A 165 -26.79 3.30 25.49
N SER A 166 -26.87 3.46 24.17
CA SER A 166 -27.23 4.73 23.52
C SER A 166 -28.70 5.11 23.67
N THR A 167 -29.47 4.45 24.54
CA THR A 167 -30.88 4.74 24.79
C THR A 167 -31.15 5.63 26.02
N ASN A 168 -30.13 6.05 26.77
CA ASN A 168 -30.30 7.02 27.85
C ASN A 168 -29.62 8.36 27.52
N ILE A 169 -30.32 9.17 26.73
CA ILE A 169 -30.06 10.60 26.66
C ILE A 169 -30.93 11.24 27.75
N ASP A 170 -30.30 11.67 28.85
CA ASP A 170 -30.96 12.50 29.86
C ASP A 170 -31.47 13.80 29.20
N PRO A 171 -32.74 14.21 29.41
CA PRO A 171 -33.33 15.34 28.70
C PRO A 171 -32.94 16.72 29.29
N ASP A 172 -31.99 16.80 30.21
CA ASP A 172 -31.69 18.03 30.95
C ASP A 172 -30.43 18.74 30.46
N TYR A 173 -30.36 19.00 29.15
CA TYR A 173 -29.44 19.99 28.59
C TYR A 173 -30.22 20.98 27.72
N SER A 174 -31.14 21.68 28.37
CA SER A 174 -31.74 22.91 27.83
C SER A 174 -32.15 23.87 28.95
N LYS A 175 -31.15 24.44 29.64
CA LYS A 175 -31.26 25.73 30.33
C LYS A 175 -29.96 26.52 30.22
#